data_AF-A0A0B3RUK0-F1
#
_entry.id   AF-A0A0B3RUK0-F1
#
_cell.length_a   1.000
_cell.length_b   1.000
_cell.length_c   1.000
_cell.angle_alpha   90.00
_cell.angle_beta   90.00
_cell.angle_gamma   90.00
#
_symmetry.space_group_name_H-M   'P 1'
#
loop_
_entity.id
_entity.type
_entity.pdbx_description
1 polymer ?
#
loop_
_entity_poly.entity_id
_entity_poly.type
_entity_poly.pdbx_seq_one_letter_code
_entity_poly.pdbx_strand_id
1 'polypeptide(L)'
;MGFGLGKRAGRGAFAAADSWDQIPQAAAEALDLWFEDQPDVAAASLEEIRNRPDLAEGAVLMPVPYIPADTAAARVNITLERGLLRAIDETAKARKMTRSSFLASAARRELVGAAK
;
A
#
# COMPACT_ATOMS: atom_id res chain seq x y z
N MET A 1 14.18 -1.53 13.84
CA MET A 1 14.87 -0.59 12.90
C MET A 1 13.91 0.50 12.49
N GLY A 2 14.33 1.77 12.50
CA GLY A 2 13.51 2.89 12.01
C GLY A 2 13.85 3.25 10.56
N PHE A 3 12.86 3.61 9.76
CA PHE A 3 13.04 4.05 8.36
C PHE A 3 12.09 5.19 8.00
N GLY A 4 12.48 6.03 7.05
CA GLY A 4 11.76 7.25 6.67
C GLY A 4 11.42 7.32 5.19
N LEU A 5 10.20 7.73 4.89
CA LEU A 5 9.71 8.01 3.53
C LEU A 5 9.40 9.50 3.47
N GLY A 6 10.12 10.24 2.64
CA GLY A 6 9.94 11.69 2.54
C GLY A 6 10.28 12.21 1.17
N LYS A 7 9.64 13.32 0.77
CA LYS A 7 10.02 14.13 -0.40
C LYS A 7 10.76 15.42 -0.01
N ARG A 8 10.77 15.80 1.27
CA ARG A 8 11.38 17.04 1.79
C ARG A 8 11.94 16.87 3.20
N ALA A 9 13.04 17.57 3.50
CA ALA A 9 13.65 17.63 4.81
C ALA A 9 12.64 18.12 5.87
N GLY A 10 12.44 17.32 6.93
CA GLY A 10 11.69 17.69 8.14
C GLY A 10 10.23 17.24 8.27
N ARG A 11 9.58 16.74 7.20
CA ARG A 11 8.23 16.14 7.25
C ARG A 11 8.18 14.87 6.40
N GLY A 12 8.24 13.70 7.04
CA GLY A 12 8.17 12.39 6.39
C GLY A 12 7.46 11.38 7.27
N ALA A 13 6.98 10.30 6.66
CA ALA A 13 6.43 9.16 7.38
C ALA A 13 7.59 8.34 7.95
N PHE A 14 7.54 8.02 9.24
CA PHE A 14 8.52 7.17 9.90
C PHE A 14 7.83 5.93 10.43
N ALA A 15 8.42 4.76 10.19
CA ALA A 15 7.97 3.51 10.78
C ALA A 15 9.14 2.75 11.40
N ALA A 16 8.80 1.79 12.24
CA ALA A 16 9.74 0.85 12.80
C ALA A 16 9.19 -0.57 12.73
N ALA A 17 10.10 -1.53 12.57
CA ALA A 17 9.79 -2.95 12.60
C ALA A 17 10.82 -3.72 13.42
N ASP A 18 10.40 -4.86 13.98
CA ASP A 18 11.24 -5.73 14.83
C ASP A 18 12.11 -6.68 14.00
N SER A 19 11.75 -6.92 12.74
CA SER A 19 12.50 -7.75 11.79
C SER A 19 12.49 -7.17 10.38
N TRP A 20 13.44 -7.61 9.54
CA TRP A 20 13.55 -7.17 8.14
C TRP A 20 12.31 -7.50 7.31
N ASP A 21 11.72 -8.67 7.52
CA ASP A 21 10.54 -9.13 6.76
C ASP A 21 9.27 -8.32 7.07
N GLN A 22 9.25 -7.63 8.21
CA GLN A 22 8.12 -6.77 8.61
C GLN A 22 8.23 -5.33 8.08
N ILE A 23 9.40 -4.93 7.55
CA ILE A 23 9.62 -3.56 7.06
C ILE A 23 8.63 -3.17 5.95
N PRO A 24 8.36 -4.00 4.91
CA PRO A 24 7.42 -3.62 3.86
C PRO A 24 6.01 -3.33 4.39
N GLN A 25 5.53 -4.14 5.32
CA GLN A 25 4.21 -3.97 5.93
C GLN A 25 4.18 -2.69 6.78
N ALA A 26 5.14 -2.51 7.68
CA ALA A 26 5.22 -1.31 8.51
C ALA A 26 5.35 -0.03 7.66
N ALA A 27 6.00 -0.12 6.49
CA ALA A 27 6.15 1.00 5.58
C ALA A 27 4.84 1.38 4.90
N ALA A 28 4.10 0.39 4.42
CA ALA A 28 2.78 0.62 3.83
C ALA A 28 1.81 1.24 4.85
N GLU A 29 1.77 0.73 6.07
CA GLU A 29 0.92 1.26 7.14
C GLU A 29 1.28 2.71 7.51
N ALA A 30 2.58 3.02 7.58
CA ALA A 30 3.03 4.39 7.83
C ALA A 30 2.70 5.35 6.67
N LEU A 31 2.73 4.88 5.42
CA LEU A 31 2.29 5.67 4.27
C LEU A 31 0.79 5.93 4.32
N ASP A 32 -0.02 4.91 4.58
CA ASP A 32 -1.48 5.05 4.69
C ASP A 32 -1.85 6.09 5.75
N LEU A 33 -1.25 6.00 6.95
CA LEU A 33 -1.47 6.97 8.02
C LEU A 33 -1.00 8.39 7.66
N TRP A 34 0.14 8.50 6.97
CA TRP A 34 0.68 9.80 6.58
C TRP A 34 -0.17 10.50 5.50
N PHE A 35 -0.72 9.72 4.57
CA PHE A 35 -1.55 10.23 3.47
C PHE A 35 -3.02 10.40 3.83
N GLU A 36 -3.49 9.90 4.98
CA GLU A 36 -4.89 10.05 5.40
C GLU A 36 -5.38 11.52 5.36
N ASP A 37 -4.54 12.44 5.82
CA ASP A 37 -4.83 13.88 5.86
C ASP A 37 -4.04 14.71 4.83
N GLN A 38 -3.35 14.06 3.88
CA GLN A 38 -2.49 14.73 2.90
C GLN A 38 -2.87 14.37 1.46
N PRO A 39 -2.75 15.32 0.52
CA PRO A 39 -3.00 15.01 -0.88
C PRO A 39 -2.00 13.98 -1.40
N ASP A 40 -2.45 13.15 -2.34
CA ASP A 40 -1.56 12.25 -3.07
C ASP A 40 -0.44 13.04 -3.74
N VAL A 41 0.77 12.48 -3.67
CA VAL A 41 1.96 13.05 -4.31
C VAL A 41 2.56 12.06 -5.28
N ALA A 42 3.01 12.57 -6.43
CA ALA A 42 3.83 11.79 -7.34
C ALA A 42 5.12 11.35 -6.63
N ALA A 43 5.41 10.05 -6.74
CA ALA A 43 6.65 9.46 -6.26
C ALA A 43 7.87 10.14 -6.92
N ALA A 44 8.93 10.34 -6.14
CA ALA A 44 10.21 10.80 -6.67
C ALA A 44 10.90 9.67 -7.42
N SER A 45 11.73 10.01 -8.40
CA SER A 45 12.55 9.03 -9.10
C SER A 45 13.64 8.46 -8.18
N LEU A 46 14.14 7.27 -8.51
CA LEU A 46 15.23 6.66 -7.73
C LEU A 46 16.50 7.53 -7.74
N GLU A 47 16.78 8.21 -8.84
CA GLU A 47 17.93 9.10 -8.99
C GLU A 47 17.78 10.37 -8.13
N GLU A 48 16.59 10.98 -8.12
CA GLU A 48 16.27 12.10 -7.23
C GLU A 48 16.47 11.73 -5.77
N ILE A 49 16.04 10.52 -5.37
CA ILE A 49 16.18 10.06 -4.00
C ILE A 49 17.66 9.85 -3.66
N ARG A 50 18.44 9.15 -4.49
CA ARG A 50 19.86 8.85 -4.24
C ARG A 50 20.73 10.09 -4.08
N ASN A 51 20.39 11.18 -4.76
CA ASN A 51 21.14 12.43 -4.70
C ASN A 51 20.74 13.33 -3.52
N ARG A 52 19.88 12.86 -2.61
CA ARG A 52 19.46 13.64 -1.46
C ARG A 52 20.56 13.78 -0.41
N PRO A 53 20.85 15.01 0.06
CA PRO A 53 21.90 15.25 1.06
C PRO A 53 21.52 14.75 2.46
N ASP A 54 20.24 14.46 2.72
CA ASP A 54 19.72 14.00 4.01
C ASP A 54 19.60 12.47 4.11
N LEU A 55 20.09 11.71 3.12
CA LEU A 55 20.21 10.27 3.23
C LEU A 55 21.32 9.89 4.21
N ALA A 56 20.97 9.14 5.25
CA ALA A 56 21.94 8.60 6.18
C ALA A 56 22.90 7.62 5.49
N GLU A 57 24.16 7.64 5.91
CA GLU A 57 25.16 6.66 5.45
C GLU A 57 24.68 5.24 5.77
N GLY A 58 24.72 4.34 4.77
CA GLY A 58 24.22 2.97 4.89
C GLY A 58 22.70 2.80 4.73
N ALA A 59 21.96 3.85 4.36
CA ALA A 59 20.54 3.73 4.06
C ALA A 59 20.27 2.79 2.86
N VAL A 60 19.20 2.00 2.98
CA VAL A 60 18.70 1.13 1.91
C VAL A 60 17.43 1.73 1.31
N LEU A 61 17.33 1.69 -0.01
CA LEU A 61 16.12 2.09 -0.73
C LEU A 61 15.28 0.85 -1.05
N MET A 62 14.00 0.89 -0.70
CA MET A 62 13.07 -0.21 -0.93
C MET A 62 11.82 0.32 -1.64
N PRO A 63 11.36 -0.31 -2.74
CA PRO A 63 10.08 0.00 -3.33
C PRO A 63 8.96 -0.46 -2.39
N VAL A 64 8.02 0.42 -2.08
CA VAL A 64 6.84 0.10 -1.28
C VAL A 64 5.63 0.26 -2.21
N PRO A 65 4.85 -0.82 -2.47
CA PRO A 65 3.63 -0.69 -3.24
C PRO A 65 2.64 0.15 -2.43
N TYR A 66 2.31 1.33 -2.94
CA TYR A 66 1.29 2.20 -2.38
C TYR A 66 0.13 2.31 -3.35
N ILE A 67 -1.07 2.00 -2.87
CA ILE A 67 -2.31 2.22 -3.60
C ILE A 67 -3.00 3.38 -2.88
N PRO A 68 -3.05 4.58 -3.48
CA PRO A 68 -3.75 5.71 -2.89
C PRO A 68 -5.14 5.33 -2.42
N ALA A 69 -5.51 5.82 -1.24
CA ALA A 69 -6.89 5.77 -0.79
C ALA A 69 -7.71 6.79 -1.59
N ASP A 70 -7.94 6.54 -2.88
CA ASP A 70 -9.00 7.24 -3.60
C ASP A 70 -10.32 6.77 -2.99
N THR A 71 -10.90 7.63 -2.16
CA THR A 71 -12.16 7.35 -1.45
C THR A 71 -13.35 7.36 -2.40
N ALA A 72 -13.17 7.77 -3.67
CA ALA A 72 -14.22 7.71 -4.68
C ALA A 72 -14.45 6.26 -5.14
N ALA A 73 -15.60 5.70 -4.75
CA ALA A 73 -16.03 4.40 -5.24
C ALA A 73 -16.36 4.46 -6.74
N ALA A 74 -15.53 3.83 -7.58
CA ALA A 74 -15.82 3.64 -9.00
C ALA A 74 -16.68 2.38 -9.24
N ARG A 75 -17.76 2.50 -10.02
CA ARG A 75 -18.58 1.34 -10.43
C ARG A 75 -17.99 0.70 -11.68
N VAL A 76 -17.78 -0.61 -11.62
CA VAL A 76 -17.28 -1.43 -12.73
C VAL A 76 -18.27 -2.55 -13.06
N ASN A 77 -18.38 -2.88 -14.35
CA ASN A 77 -19.13 -4.07 -14.81
C ASN A 77 -18.11 -5.14 -15.20
N ILE A 78 -18.21 -6.32 -14.59
CA ILE A 78 -17.30 -7.45 -14.85
C ILE A 78 -18.11 -8.73 -15.09
N THR A 79 -17.59 -9.62 -15.92
CA THR A 79 -18.15 -10.95 -16.16
C THR A 79 -17.36 -11.98 -15.35
N LEU A 80 -18.06 -12.83 -14.60
CA LEU A 80 -17.47 -13.90 -13.79
C LEU A 80 -18.21 -15.22 -14.03
N GLU A 81 -17.50 -16.33 -13.88
CA GLU A 81 -18.13 -17.64 -13.88
C GLU A 81 -19.17 -17.76 -12.75
N ARG A 82 -20.30 -18.41 -13.02
CA ARG A 82 -21.38 -18.56 -12.03
C ARG A 82 -20.92 -19.27 -10.76
N GLY A 83 -20.04 -20.27 -10.88
CA GLY A 83 -19.49 -21.00 -9.74
C GLY A 83 -18.62 -20.10 -8.85
N LEU A 84 -17.73 -19.33 -9.46
CA LEU A 84 -16.87 -18.38 -8.76
C LEU A 84 -17.70 -17.29 -8.05
N LEU A 85 -18.73 -16.75 -8.71
CA LEU A 85 -19.59 -15.74 -8.11
C LEU A 85 -20.30 -16.26 -6.84
N ARG A 86 -20.78 -17.51 -6.87
CA ARG A 86 -21.39 -18.15 -5.68
C ARG A 86 -20.38 -18.31 -4.54
N ALA A 87 -19.18 -18.81 -4.84
CA ALA A 87 -18.13 -18.98 -3.85
C ALA A 87 -17.70 -17.63 -3.21
N ILE A 88 -17.65 -16.56 -4.01
CA ILE A 88 -17.39 -15.20 -3.51
C ILE A 88 -18.50 -14.77 -2.55
N ASP A 89 -19.77 -14.94 -2.91
CA ASP A 89 -20.91 -14.53 -2.09
C ASP A 89 -20.94 -15.26 -0.74
N GLU A 90 -20.71 -16.57 -0.74
CA GLU A 90 -20.64 -17.39 0.46
C GLU A 90 -19.49 -16.94 1.37
N THR A 91 -18.31 -16.71 0.80
CA THR A 91 -17.12 -16.27 1.55
C THR A 91 -17.30 -14.87 2.12
N ALA A 92 -17.84 -13.94 1.33
CA ALA A 92 -18.11 -12.58 1.76
C ALA A 92 -19.12 -12.57 2.92
N LYS A 93 -20.21 -13.35 2.81
CA LYS A 93 -21.21 -13.51 3.87
C LYS A 93 -20.59 -14.10 5.15
N ALA A 94 -19.80 -15.17 5.04
CA ALA A 94 -19.13 -15.79 6.17
C ALA A 94 -18.20 -14.82 6.92
N ARG A 95 -17.58 -13.88 6.17
CA ARG A 95 -16.68 -12.84 6.72
C ARG A 95 -17.40 -11.53 7.10
N LYS A 96 -18.74 -11.47 7.00
CA LYS A 96 -19.53 -10.24 7.21
C LYS A 96 -19.09 -9.07 6.32
N MET A 97 -18.68 -9.37 5.10
CA MET A 97 -18.21 -8.44 4.07
C MET A 97 -19.24 -8.32 2.95
N THR A 98 -19.25 -7.19 2.24
CA THR A 98 -19.96 -7.09 0.95
C THR A 98 -19.11 -7.71 -0.17
N ARG A 99 -19.74 -8.17 -1.26
CA ARG A 99 -19.03 -8.69 -2.45
C ARG A 99 -17.93 -7.75 -2.92
N SER A 100 -18.23 -6.46 -3.03
CA SER A 100 -17.28 -5.44 -3.47
C SER A 100 -16.10 -5.30 -2.51
N SER A 101 -16.35 -5.31 -1.19
CA SER A 101 -15.26 -5.23 -0.20
C SER A 101 -14.37 -6.47 -0.19
N PHE A 102 -14.94 -7.65 -0.43
CA PHE A 102 -14.17 -8.90 -0.57
C PHE A 102 -13.27 -8.86 -1.82
N LEU A 103 -13.83 -8.49 -2.97
CA LEU A 103 -13.08 -8.38 -4.22
C LEU A 103 -11.98 -7.31 -4.14
N ALA A 104 -12.27 -6.14 -3.58
CA ALA A 104 -11.28 -5.09 -3.38
C ALA A 104 -10.14 -5.55 -2.44
N SER A 105 -10.48 -6.23 -1.35
CA SER A 105 -9.48 -6.78 -0.41
C SER A 105 -8.61 -7.86 -1.07
N ALA A 106 -9.20 -8.73 -1.89
CA ALA A 106 -8.45 -9.73 -2.65
C ALA A 106 -7.51 -9.10 -3.67
N ALA A 107 -7.99 -8.11 -4.44
CA ALA A 107 -7.18 -7.37 -5.40
C ALA A 107 -6.02 -6.64 -4.71
N ARG A 108 -6.26 -5.96 -3.58
CA ARG A 108 -5.19 -5.30 -2.82
C ARG A 108 -4.12 -6.28 -2.34
N ARG A 109 -4.52 -7.42 -1.78
CA ARG A 109 -3.56 -8.46 -1.37
C ARG A 109 -2.72 -8.95 -2.54
N GLU A 110 -3.33 -9.17 -3.70
CA GLU A 110 -2.60 -9.59 -4.89
C GLU A 110 -1.64 -8.50 -5.36
N LEU A 111 -2.07 -7.24 -5.42
CA LEU A 111 -1.23 -6.13 -5.86
C LEU A 111 -0.04 -5.85 -4.92
N VAL A 112 -0.24 -6.01 -3.61
CA VAL A 112 0.83 -5.84 -2.61
C VAL A 112 1.75 -7.07 -2.55
N GLY A 113 1.20 -8.27 -2.72
CA GLY A 113 1.94 -9.54 -2.71
C GLY A 113 2.64 -9.90 -4.02
N ALA A 114 2.23 -9.31 -5.15
CA ALA A 114 2.82 -9.51 -6.46
C ALA A 114 4.02 -8.58 -6.76
N ALA A 115 4.42 -7.74 -5.81
CA ALA A 115 5.68 -6.99 -5.90
C ALA A 115 6.86 -7.98 -5.82
N LYS A 116 7.25 -8.51 -6.97
CA LYS A 116 8.41 -9.39 -7.17
C LYS A 116 9.61 -8.59 -7.66
#